data_AF-A0A0N4Y453-F1
#
_entry.id   AF-A0A0N4Y453-F1
#
_cell.length_a   1.000
_cell.length_b   1.000
_cell.length_c   1.000
_cell.angle_alpha   90.00
_cell.angle_beta   90.00
_cell.angle_gamma   90.00
#
_symmetry.space_group_name_H-M   'P 1'
#
loop_
_entity.id
_entity.type
_entity.pdbx_description
1 polymer ?
#
loop_
_entity_poly.entity_id
_entity_poly.type
_entity_poly.pdbx_seq_one_letter_code
_entity_poly.pdbx_strand_id
1 'polypeptide(L)'
;MIRRVAMERSSDLERFQAHNVVNGDCCGNAVYSASDSAYICCDGNLARTSSPTDVCCGKVAFDGGRKQICCGSKFCCNGAVPRGGGQACCYMSIDSELVAEPYNTDTQCCRYPYDIIYPKLNGSCTNT
;
A
#
# COMPACT_ATOMS: atom_id res chain seq x y z
N MET A 1 36.96 10.54 18.25
CA MET A 1 37.50 10.01 16.98
C MET A 1 36.45 10.16 15.90
N ILE A 2 36.64 11.06 14.95
CA ILE A 2 35.75 11.20 13.79
C ILE A 2 36.35 10.33 12.67
N ARG A 3 35.67 9.24 12.30
CA ARG A 3 36.04 8.45 11.12
C ARG A 3 35.46 9.13 9.88
N ARG A 4 36.33 9.61 9.00
CA ARG A 4 35.94 10.05 7.65
C ARG A 4 35.79 8.80 6.79
N VAL A 5 34.61 8.58 6.22
CA VAL A 5 34.41 7.58 5.15
C VAL A 5 34.66 8.30 3.83
N ALA A 6 35.59 7.79 3.02
CA ALA A 6 35.84 8.28 1.67
C ALA A 6 34.69 7.81 0.75
N MET A 7 34.14 8.72 -0.06
CA MET A 7 33.05 8.43 -0.99
C MET A 7 33.66 8.23 -2.39
N GLU A 8 33.57 7.00 -2.92
CA GLU A 8 34.01 6.68 -4.28
C GLU A 8 32.94 7.14 -5.29
N ARG A 9 33.38 7.80 -6.38
CA ARG A 9 32.51 8.36 -7.42
C ARG A 9 31.78 7.24 -8.16
N SER A 10 30.50 7.03 -7.87
CA SER A 10 29.57 6.34 -8.78
C SER A 10 28.93 7.37 -9.72
N SER A 11 28.80 7.01 -11.01
CA SER A 11 28.20 7.81 -12.07
C SER A 11 26.68 7.90 -12.03
N ASP A 12 26.05 7.26 -11.04
CA ASP A 12 24.61 7.39 -10.78
C ASP A 12 24.40 8.53 -9.78
N LEU A 13 23.88 9.65 -10.28
CA LEU A 13 23.54 10.85 -9.51
C LEU A 13 22.30 10.60 -8.62
N GLU A 14 22.36 9.59 -7.75
CA GLU A 14 21.49 9.49 -6.57
C GLU A 14 21.82 10.70 -5.70
N ARG A 15 20.95 11.71 -5.74
CA ARG A 15 21.09 12.94 -4.98
C ARG A 15 21.02 12.60 -3.49
N PHE A 16 22.16 12.38 -2.85
CA PHE A 16 22.26 12.22 -1.40
C PHE A 16 21.78 13.51 -0.72
N GLN A 17 20.53 13.50 -0.27
CA GLN A 17 19.95 14.59 0.51
C GLN A 17 20.13 14.29 1.99
N ALA A 18 20.91 15.12 2.69
CA ALA A 18 21.00 15.07 4.14
C ALA A 18 19.85 15.88 4.74
N HIS A 19 19.02 15.23 5.56
CA HIS A 19 17.92 15.87 6.29
C HIS A 19 18.30 16.04 7.76
N ASN A 20 18.07 17.22 8.32
CA ASN A 20 18.33 17.51 9.73
C ASN A 20 17.04 17.34 10.56
N VAL A 21 16.66 16.08 10.80
CA VAL A 21 15.48 15.71 11.60
C VAL A 21 15.94 15.18 12.95
N VAL A 22 15.41 15.75 14.04
CA VAL A 22 15.71 15.29 15.40
C VAL A 22 15.16 13.89 15.61
N ASN A 23 15.99 12.97 16.11
CA ASN A 23 15.69 11.54 16.17
C ASN A 23 15.17 10.98 14.82
N GLY A 24 15.77 11.44 13.73
CA GLY A 24 15.37 11.06 12.38
C GLY A 24 15.70 9.61 12.07
N ASP A 25 14.77 8.92 11.41
CA ASP A 25 14.99 7.61 10.80
C ASP A 25 14.48 7.60 9.35
N CYS A 26 14.91 6.62 8.58
CA CYS A 26 14.59 6.46 7.16
C CYS A 26 13.48 5.43 6.96
N CYS A 27 12.54 5.75 6.07
CA CYS A 27 11.51 4.84 5.59
C CYS A 27 11.40 4.92 4.08
N GLY A 28 12.07 3.99 3.38
CA GLY A 28 12.24 4.07 1.93
C GLY A 28 12.95 5.37 1.55
N ASN A 29 12.26 6.22 0.80
CA ASN A 29 12.79 7.52 0.34
C ASN A 29 12.39 8.70 1.24
N ALA A 30 11.72 8.45 2.37
CA ALA A 30 11.30 9.48 3.32
C ALA A 30 12.15 9.45 4.59
N VAL A 31 12.38 10.63 5.18
CA VAL A 31 12.96 10.79 6.52
C VAL A 31 11.86 11.28 7.45
N TYR A 32 11.74 10.68 8.63
CA TYR A 32 10.73 11.03 9.63
C TYR A 32 11.33 11.05 11.04
N SER A 33 10.68 11.71 11.99
CA SER A 33 11.07 11.63 13.40
C SER A 33 10.57 10.31 13.98
N ALA A 34 11.48 9.43 14.40
CA ALA A 34 11.13 8.16 15.04
C ALA A 34 10.44 8.37 16.41
N SER A 35 10.52 9.57 16.98
CA SER A 35 9.79 9.95 18.19
C SER A 35 8.34 10.37 17.92
N ASP A 36 7.96 10.63 16.67
CA ASP A 36 6.61 11.08 16.33
C ASP A 36 5.68 9.88 16.11
N SER A 37 4.80 9.62 17.07
CA SER A 37 3.81 8.54 17.00
C SER A 37 2.75 8.74 15.92
N ALA A 38 2.70 9.90 15.26
CA ALA A 38 1.81 10.16 14.12
C ALA A 38 2.23 9.41 12.85
N TYR A 39 3.42 8.80 12.82
CA TYR A 39 3.94 8.06 11.68
C TYR A 39 4.39 6.66 12.07
N ILE A 40 4.25 5.74 11.12
CA ILE A 40 4.77 4.38 11.20
C ILE A 40 5.39 4.02 9.84
N CYS A 41 6.55 3.37 9.86
CA CYS A 41 7.18 2.86 8.64
C CYS A 41 6.75 1.41 8.39
N CYS A 42 6.11 1.16 7.25
CA CYS A 42 5.61 -0.15 6.86
C CYS A 42 6.19 -0.57 5.51
N ASP A 43 7.06 -1.59 5.49
CA ASP A 43 7.70 -2.12 4.27
C ASP A 43 8.29 -1.03 3.34
N GLY A 44 8.97 -0.04 3.95
CA GLY A 44 9.58 1.09 3.23
C GLY A 44 8.61 2.19 2.78
N ASN A 45 7.34 2.12 3.21
CA ASN A 45 6.33 3.17 3.00
C ASN A 45 6.00 3.86 4.34
N LEU A 46 6.18 5.18 4.39
CA LEU A 46 5.86 5.97 5.57
C LEU A 46 4.36 6.26 5.58
N ALA A 47 3.65 5.68 6.55
CA ALA A 47 2.21 5.84 6.70
C ALA A 47 1.88 6.72 7.91
N ARG A 48 0.79 7.48 7.81
CA ARG A 48 0.24 8.26 8.92
C ARG A 48 -0.63 7.37 9.79
N THR A 49 -0.45 7.44 11.10
CA THR A 49 -1.29 6.73 12.07
C THR A 49 -2.53 7.56 12.43
N SER A 50 -3.59 6.86 12.79
CA SER A 50 -4.82 7.40 13.38
C SER A 50 -4.84 7.24 14.90
N SER A 51 -4.05 6.31 15.43
CA SER A 51 -3.92 5.97 16.85
C SER A 51 -2.50 5.47 17.13
N PRO A 52 -1.97 5.65 18.35
CA PRO A 52 -0.70 5.04 18.78
C PRO A 52 -0.68 3.50 18.73
N THR A 53 -1.84 2.87 18.62
CA THR A 53 -2.00 1.41 18.55
C THR A 53 -2.04 0.88 17.12
N ASP A 54 -1.94 1.75 16.12
CA ASP A 54 -1.93 1.30 14.72
C ASP A 54 -0.64 0.51 14.46
N VAL A 55 -0.78 -0.54 13.64
CA VAL A 55 0.31 -1.45 13.29
C VAL A 55 0.45 -1.51 11.78
N CYS A 56 1.52 -2.11 11.28
CA CYS A 56 1.64 -2.33 9.83
C CYS A 56 0.78 -3.50 9.35
N CYS A 57 0.18 -3.31 8.18
CA CYS A 57 -0.34 -4.39 7.36
C CYS A 57 0.19 -4.22 5.93
N GLY A 58 1.19 -5.00 5.55
CA GLY A 58 1.94 -4.74 4.31
C GLY A 58 2.55 -3.34 4.35
N LYS A 59 2.30 -2.54 3.30
CA LYS A 59 2.86 -1.18 3.14
C LYS A 59 2.04 -0.05 3.78
N VAL A 60 0.97 -0.36 4.53
CA VAL A 60 0.07 0.68 5.08
C VAL A 60 -0.17 0.52 6.58
N ALA A 61 -0.54 1.63 7.22
CA ALA A 61 -1.01 1.62 8.61
C ALA A 61 -2.38 0.92 8.72
N PHE A 62 -2.53 0.10 9.75
CA PHE A 62 -3.70 -0.71 10.05
C PHE A 62 -4.18 -0.45 11.46
N ASP A 63 -5.46 -0.17 11.61
CA ASP A 63 -6.07 0.26 12.87
C ASP A 63 -6.26 -0.82 13.94
N GLY A 64 -5.64 -1.99 13.76
CA GLY A 64 -5.80 -3.15 14.62
C GLY A 64 -7.14 -3.88 14.44
N GLY A 65 -7.88 -3.58 13.37
CA GLY A 65 -9.11 -4.28 13.01
C GLY A 65 -10.40 -3.57 13.42
N ARG A 66 -10.31 -2.35 13.94
CA ARG A 66 -11.44 -1.54 14.44
C ARG A 66 -12.41 -1.20 13.32
N LYS A 67 -11.90 -0.73 12.19
CA LYS A 67 -12.67 -0.36 10.99
C LYS A 67 -12.12 -1.03 9.73
N GLN A 68 -10.96 -1.67 9.81
CA GLN A 68 -10.30 -2.28 8.67
C GLN A 68 -10.14 -3.80 8.84
N ILE A 69 -9.77 -4.47 7.75
CA ILE A 69 -9.27 -5.85 7.73
C ILE A 69 -7.86 -5.80 7.14
N CYS A 70 -6.92 -6.49 7.78
CA CYS A 70 -5.58 -6.66 7.24
C CYS A 70 -5.55 -7.86 6.30
N CYS A 71 -5.25 -7.60 5.02
CA CYS A 71 -5.11 -8.65 4.02
C CYS A 71 -3.66 -9.08 3.77
N GLY A 72 -2.70 -8.46 4.46
CA GLY A 72 -1.26 -8.71 4.30
C GLY A 72 -0.72 -8.11 3.00
N SER A 73 0.22 -8.80 2.36
CA SER A 73 0.82 -8.42 1.08
C SER A 73 0.08 -8.98 -0.14
N LYS A 74 -1.18 -9.40 0.03
CA LYS A 74 -1.99 -9.95 -1.07
C LYS A 74 -2.15 -8.89 -2.17
N PHE A 75 -1.91 -9.28 -3.42
CA PHE A 75 -1.93 -8.36 -4.56
C PHE A 75 -3.21 -7.51 -4.65
N CYS A 76 -4.35 -8.15 -4.41
CA CYS A 76 -5.67 -7.54 -4.53
C CYS A 76 -6.01 -6.50 -3.45
N CYS A 77 -5.16 -6.37 -2.44
CA CYS A 77 -5.40 -5.55 -1.27
C CYS A 77 -4.04 -5.22 -0.68
N ASN A 78 -3.55 -4.02 -1.01
CA ASN A 78 -2.26 -3.49 -0.56
C ASN A 78 -2.28 -3.18 0.96
N GLY A 79 -2.44 -4.21 1.78
CA GLY A 79 -2.51 -4.14 3.22
C GLY A 79 -3.92 -4.05 3.79
N ALA A 80 -4.21 -2.94 4.48
CA ALA A 80 -5.45 -2.72 5.20
C ALA A 80 -6.57 -2.18 4.30
N VAL A 81 -7.73 -2.81 4.31
CA VAL A 81 -8.93 -2.38 3.58
C VAL A 81 -10.09 -2.08 4.54
N PRO A 82 -10.97 -1.10 4.25
CA PRO A 82 -12.14 -0.82 5.08
C PRO A 82 -13.10 -2.01 5.16
N ARG A 83 -13.64 -2.26 6.36
CA ARG A 83 -14.75 -3.22 6.54
C ARG A 83 -15.98 -2.70 5.81
N GLY A 84 -16.63 -3.57 5.05
CA GLY A 84 -17.84 -3.23 4.31
C GLY A 84 -17.63 -2.26 3.15
N GLY A 85 -16.39 -1.98 2.74
CA GLY A 85 -16.09 -1.13 1.58
C GLY A 85 -16.30 -1.81 0.22
N GLY A 86 -16.95 -2.98 0.20
CA GLY A 86 -17.18 -3.77 -1.00
C GLY A 86 -15.91 -4.20 -1.73
N GLN A 87 -14.74 -4.27 -1.09
CA GLN A 87 -13.50 -4.51 -1.83
C GLN A 87 -13.24 -6.01 -2.02
N ALA A 88 -13.12 -6.44 -3.28
CA ALA A 88 -12.84 -7.83 -3.66
C ALA A 88 -11.76 -7.90 -4.74
N CYS A 89 -11.33 -9.12 -5.05
CA CYS A 89 -10.35 -9.38 -6.10
C CYS A 89 -11.00 -10.06 -7.30
N CYS A 90 -10.68 -9.58 -8.49
CA CYS A 90 -10.96 -10.25 -9.75
C CYS A 90 -9.67 -10.88 -10.26
N TYR A 91 -9.70 -12.14 -10.69
CA TYR A 91 -8.56 -12.74 -11.39
C TYR A 91 -8.90 -12.82 -12.87
N MET A 92 -8.31 -11.91 -13.64
CA MET A 92 -8.53 -11.78 -15.07
C MET A 92 -7.49 -12.56 -15.88
N SER A 93 -7.88 -13.01 -17.06
CA SER A 93 -6.99 -13.71 -18.00
C SER A 93 -6.66 -12.77 -19.16
N ILE A 94 -5.57 -12.02 -19.03
CA ILE A 94 -5.12 -11.04 -20.03
C ILE A 94 -3.90 -11.63 -20.74
N ASP A 95 -3.95 -11.79 -22.06
CA ASP A 95 -2.85 -12.35 -22.85
C ASP A 95 -2.28 -13.69 -22.34
N SER A 96 -3.15 -14.55 -21.80
CA SER A 96 -2.81 -15.84 -21.14
C SER A 96 -2.10 -15.72 -19.78
N GLU A 97 -2.04 -14.53 -19.21
CA GLU A 97 -1.54 -14.27 -17.86
C GLU A 97 -2.70 -14.03 -16.89
N LEU A 98 -2.58 -14.57 -15.67
CA LEU A 98 -3.54 -14.34 -14.60
C LEU A 98 -3.21 -13.03 -13.88
N VAL A 99 -3.99 -11.99 -14.14
CA VAL A 99 -3.84 -10.67 -13.52
C VAL A 99 -4.89 -10.52 -12.42
N ALA A 100 -4.43 -10.38 -11.18
CA ALA A 100 -5.31 -10.08 -10.06
C ALA A 100 -5.63 -8.58 -10.06
N GLU A 101 -6.88 -8.15 -10.04
CA GLU A 101 -7.26 -6.73 -10.01
C GLU A 101 -8.28 -6.48 -8.91
N PRO A 102 -8.08 -5.45 -8.06
CA PRO A 102 -9.07 -5.06 -7.07
C PRO A 102 -10.30 -4.44 -7.75
N TYR A 103 -11.49 -4.72 -7.22
CA TYR A 103 -12.72 -4.07 -7.66
C TYR A 103 -13.67 -3.82 -6.49
N ASN A 104 -14.60 -2.88 -6.67
CA ASN A 104 -15.66 -2.57 -5.72
C ASN A 104 -16.94 -3.35 -6.06
N THR A 105 -17.33 -4.30 -5.20
CA THR A 105 -18.51 -5.15 -5.35
C THR A 105 -19.83 -4.39 -5.31
N ASP A 106 -19.87 -3.13 -4.87
CA ASP A 106 -21.08 -2.32 -4.83
C ASP A 106 -21.35 -1.62 -6.16
N THR A 107 -20.29 -1.28 -6.90
CA THR A 107 -20.37 -0.52 -8.17
C THR A 107 -19.87 -1.28 -9.39
N GLN A 108 -19.20 -2.42 -9.21
CA GLN A 108 -18.55 -3.17 -10.28
C GLN A 108 -18.83 -4.68 -10.20
N CYS A 109 -18.55 -5.37 -11.31
CA CYS A 109 -18.72 -6.79 -11.52
C CYS A 109 -17.44 -7.40 -12.08
N CYS A 110 -16.92 -8.42 -11.40
CA CYS A 110 -15.93 -9.33 -11.93
C CYS A 110 -16.64 -10.61 -12.39
N ARG A 111 -16.68 -10.87 -13.70
CA ARG A 111 -17.42 -12.02 -14.25
C ARG A 111 -16.74 -12.58 -15.49
N TYR A 112 -16.94 -13.88 -15.72
CA TYR A 112 -16.55 -14.57 -16.95
C TYR A 112 -17.00 -13.76 -18.19
N PRO A 113 -16.13 -13.53 -19.19
CA PRO A 113 -14.84 -14.21 -19.42
C PRO A 113 -13.64 -13.74 -18.58
N TYR A 114 -13.84 -12.84 -17.60
CA TYR A 114 -12.78 -12.29 -16.74
C TYR A 114 -11.69 -11.57 -17.57
N ASP A 115 -12.11 -10.82 -18.57
CA ASP A 115 -11.24 -9.99 -19.41
C ASP A 115 -11.21 -8.54 -18.92
N ILE A 116 -12.34 -8.02 -18.41
CA ILE A 116 -12.46 -6.70 -17.83
C ILE A 116 -13.37 -6.68 -16.58
N ILE A 117 -13.23 -5.63 -15.76
CA ILE A 117 -14.13 -5.32 -14.65
C ILE A 117 -15.24 -4.39 -15.18
N TYR A 118 -16.49 -4.85 -15.15
CA TYR A 118 -17.64 -4.10 -15.67
C TYR A 118 -18.27 -3.22 -14.60
N PRO A 119 -18.81 -2.04 -14.93
CA PRO A 119 -19.69 -1.31 -14.02
C PRO A 119 -21.01 -2.07 -13.81
N LYS A 120 -21.57 -1.96 -12.60
CA LYS A 120 -22.93 -2.42 -12.32
C LYS A 120 -23.96 -1.52 -13.01
N LEU A 121 -24.98 -2.13 -13.58
CA LEU A 121 -26.15 -1.43 -14.13
C LEU A 121 -27.34 -1.67 -13.22
N ASN A 122 -27.90 -0.60 -12.66
CA ASN A 122 -29.01 -0.66 -11.69
C ASN A 122 -28.74 -1.62 -10.52
N GLY A 123 -27.50 -1.66 -10.03
CA GLY A 123 -27.07 -2.54 -8.94
C GLY A 123 -26.85 -4.00 -9.35
N SER A 124 -27.09 -4.37 -10.61
CA SER A 124 -26.98 -5.73 -11.12
C SER A 124 -25.81 -5.91 -12.09
N CYS A 125 -25.27 -7.12 -12.12
CA CYS A 125 -24.31 -7.57 -13.12
C CYS A 125 -25.08 -8.15 -14.31
N THR A 126 -25.45 -7.29 -15.26
CA THR A 126 -26.17 -7.70 -16.48
C THR A 126 -25.23 -8.40 -17.45
N ASN A 127 -25.74 -9.41 -18.16
CA ASN A 127 -25.05 -10.00 -19.31
C ASN A 127 -25.25 -9.03 -20.48
N THR A 128 -24.21 -8.32 -20.91
CA THR A 128 -24.18 -7.76 -22.27
C THR A 128 -23.34 -8.66 -23.12
#